data_AF-A0A177FIW1-F1
#
_entry.id   AF-A0A177FIW1-F1
#
_cell.length_a   1.000
_cell.length_b   1.000
_cell.length_c   1.000
_cell.angle_alpha   90.00
_cell.angle_beta   90.00
_cell.angle_gamma   90.00
#
_symmetry.space_group_name_H-M   'P 1'
#
loop_
_entity.id
_entity.type
_entity.pdbx_description
1 polymer ?
#
loop_
_entity_poly.entity_id
_entity_poly.type
_entity_poly.pdbx_seq_one_letter_code
_entity_poly.pdbx_strand_id
1 'polypeptide(L)'
;MSEMGLSCAGHEGAGVIVKIGDSVKSCKVGQRAAYGPIHSTCGLCDSCKSGRETYCPQAVYTGGTVDGTYKQYCAVPEGFVHGVSDYVAGSAMCSAGTMYASLKESGLGAGDWAVFPGGGGGTGIQGVQLACAMGIRPVVVDTGESRRSLSLSLGAEYFVDFMTEADPVKKVLEVTNGGAHGVFVSAVQAYPVSLGYLGSRIGGVVMCVGLPPKGRYHIDADPTQLCLKNQSIKGTLSSSRKDIAATLDFAKRGKIHLEPVVVGVNKFNEAVQRLKKGQVAGYAACMSERRFSQLPEFVHDGVIYNAQPPMTSQDYGRMIDGIVGKFENFRLDLEMLVVDDNCSTDLDGMVSARFRLSHDSQNKKLGQDRVVFYEHVFFRFQGGKIAEIWPLIAWPEK
;
A
#
# COMPACT_ATOMS: atom_id res chain seq x y z
N MET A 1 18.02 -11.91 2.80
CA MET A 1 16.74 -12.64 2.86
C MET A 1 16.95 -14.14 2.76
N SER A 2 17.72 -14.63 1.78
CA SER A 2 18.20 -16.03 1.77
C SER A 2 18.97 -16.39 3.05
N GLU A 3 19.82 -15.49 3.54
CA GLU A 3 20.55 -15.66 4.82
C GLU A 3 19.63 -15.74 6.05
N MET A 4 18.37 -15.27 5.94
CA MET A 4 17.36 -15.35 7.01
C MET A 4 16.44 -16.57 6.83
N GLY A 5 16.72 -17.47 5.87
CA GLY A 5 15.90 -18.64 5.58
C GLY A 5 14.56 -18.34 4.91
N LEU A 6 14.38 -17.13 4.37
CA LEU A 6 13.13 -16.71 3.74
C LEU A 6 13.09 -17.08 2.26
N SER A 7 11.96 -17.62 1.83
CA SER A 7 11.66 -17.93 0.42
C SER A 7 10.95 -16.79 -0.29
N CYS A 8 10.26 -15.92 0.45
CA CYS A 8 9.46 -14.82 -0.11
C CYS A 8 9.63 -13.52 0.68
N ALA A 9 9.72 -12.40 -0.04
CA ALA A 9 9.81 -11.05 0.53
C ALA A 9 8.45 -10.34 0.59
N GLY A 10 8.43 -9.14 1.14
CA GLY A 10 7.23 -8.28 1.22
C GLY A 10 6.56 -8.35 2.59
N HIS A 11 6.00 -7.23 3.04
CA HIS A 11 5.44 -7.11 4.39
C HIS A 11 4.17 -6.24 4.43
N GLU A 12 3.56 -6.05 3.26
CA GLU A 12 2.37 -5.23 3.04
C GLU A 12 1.41 -6.07 2.21
N GLY A 13 0.60 -6.89 2.88
CA GLY A 13 -0.26 -7.87 2.23
C GLY A 13 -1.71 -7.44 2.24
N ALA A 14 -2.40 -7.64 1.12
CA ALA A 14 -3.84 -7.42 1.00
C ALA A 14 -4.46 -8.51 0.11
N GLY A 15 -5.68 -8.96 0.44
CA GLY A 15 -6.39 -9.94 -0.35
C GLY A 15 -7.69 -10.40 0.29
N VAL A 16 -8.13 -11.59 -0.07
CA VAL A 16 -9.37 -12.21 0.41
C VAL A 16 -9.05 -13.45 1.25
N ILE A 17 -9.76 -13.60 2.36
CA ILE A 17 -9.65 -14.80 3.20
C ILE A 17 -10.28 -15.98 2.47
N VAL A 18 -9.45 -16.93 2.04
CA VAL A 18 -9.91 -18.15 1.34
C VAL A 18 -10.09 -19.35 2.28
N LYS A 19 -9.45 -19.33 3.45
CA LYS A 19 -9.54 -20.38 4.46
C LYS A 19 -9.30 -19.78 5.85
N ILE A 20 -9.97 -20.35 6.85
CA ILE A 20 -9.76 -20.04 8.27
C ILE A 20 -9.43 -21.32 9.03
N GLY A 21 -8.67 -21.21 10.12
CA GLY A 21 -8.43 -22.33 11.02
C GLY A 21 -9.57 -22.50 12.03
N ASP A 22 -9.68 -23.68 12.63
CA ASP A 22 -10.83 -24.06 13.48
C ASP A 22 -10.99 -23.19 14.74
N SER A 23 -9.92 -22.53 15.19
CA SER A 23 -9.92 -21.64 16.36
C SER A 23 -10.18 -20.16 16.03
N VAL A 24 -10.29 -19.80 14.75
CA VAL A 24 -10.52 -18.42 14.29
C VAL A 24 -11.96 -18.01 14.58
N LYS A 25 -12.15 -16.83 15.18
CA LYS A 25 -13.46 -16.30 15.58
C LYS A 25 -13.79 -14.95 14.95
N SER A 26 -12.79 -14.13 14.63
CA SER A 26 -12.99 -12.75 14.16
C SER A 26 -12.98 -12.58 12.64
N CYS A 27 -12.70 -13.63 11.89
CA CYS A 27 -12.57 -13.60 10.43
C CYS A 27 -13.54 -14.56 9.73
N LYS A 28 -13.97 -14.20 8.51
CA LYS A 28 -14.84 -15.03 7.68
C LYS A 28 -14.22 -15.25 6.29
N VAL A 29 -14.43 -16.44 5.72
CA VAL A 29 -14.09 -16.70 4.32
C VAL A 29 -14.84 -15.72 3.41
N GLY A 30 -14.16 -15.16 2.41
CA GLY A 30 -14.68 -14.14 1.50
C GLY A 30 -14.55 -12.69 2.01
N GLN A 31 -14.10 -12.50 3.25
CA GLN A 31 -13.79 -11.17 3.79
C GLN A 31 -12.47 -10.65 3.21
N ARG A 32 -12.37 -9.33 2.97
CA ARG A 32 -11.08 -8.69 2.66
C ARG A 32 -10.21 -8.57 3.91
N ALA A 33 -8.93 -8.77 3.73
CA ALA A 33 -7.93 -8.79 4.79
C ALA A 33 -6.66 -8.08 4.33
N ALA A 34 -6.11 -7.26 5.22
CA ALA A 34 -4.79 -6.68 5.13
C ALA A 34 -3.97 -7.05 6.36
N TYR A 35 -2.65 -7.14 6.19
CA TYR A 35 -1.73 -7.40 7.28
C TYR A 35 -0.35 -6.81 6.97
N GLY A 36 0.37 -6.45 8.03
CA GLY A 36 1.57 -5.64 7.95
C GLY A 36 2.86 -6.33 8.39
N PRO A 37 3.88 -5.52 8.74
CA PRO A 37 5.20 -6.00 9.14
C PRO A 37 5.20 -6.89 10.38
N ILE A 38 4.28 -6.67 11.32
CA ILE A 38 4.16 -7.49 12.52
C ILE A 38 3.21 -8.66 12.24
N HIS A 39 3.78 -9.86 12.15
CA HIS A 39 3.03 -11.09 11.92
C HIS A 39 2.35 -11.58 13.20
N SER A 40 3.10 -11.58 14.30
CA SER A 40 2.59 -11.92 15.63
C SER A 40 3.46 -11.34 16.74
N THR A 41 2.91 -11.31 17.97
CA THR A 41 3.64 -10.93 19.19
C THR A 41 3.19 -11.84 20.34
N CYS A 42 3.94 -11.88 21.44
CA CYS A 42 3.59 -12.75 22.58
C CYS A 42 2.29 -12.35 23.30
N GLY A 43 1.84 -11.09 23.17
CA GLY A 43 0.66 -10.57 23.86
C GLY A 43 0.79 -10.40 25.38
N LEU A 44 1.89 -10.83 26.00
CA LEU A 44 2.03 -10.94 27.45
C LEU A 44 3.12 -10.07 28.07
N CYS A 45 4.10 -9.61 27.29
CA CYS A 45 5.18 -8.74 27.79
C CYS A 45 4.71 -7.30 28.01
N ASP A 46 5.53 -6.51 28.69
CA ASP A 46 5.23 -5.09 29.00
C ASP A 46 5.03 -4.24 27.74
N SER A 47 5.80 -4.50 26.68
CA SER A 47 5.61 -3.84 25.38
C SER A 47 4.22 -4.13 24.82
N CYS A 48 3.79 -5.40 24.81
CA CYS A 48 2.46 -5.78 24.33
C CYS A 48 1.35 -5.19 25.21
N LYS A 49 1.49 -5.24 26.53
CA LYS A 49 0.50 -4.71 27.49
C LYS A 49 0.38 -3.19 27.46
N SER A 50 1.46 -2.48 27.10
CA SER A 50 1.48 -1.01 27.00
C SER A 50 1.06 -0.47 25.63
N GLY A 51 0.60 -1.33 24.71
CA GLY A 51 0.24 -0.91 23.34
C GLY A 51 1.45 -0.55 22.47
N ARG A 52 2.64 -1.04 22.86
CA ARG A 52 3.91 -0.93 22.14
C ARG A 52 4.33 -2.30 21.62
N GLU A 53 3.37 -3.10 21.14
CA GLU A 53 3.60 -4.49 20.74
C GLU A 53 4.64 -4.63 19.62
N THR A 54 4.89 -3.57 18.85
CA THR A 54 5.97 -3.48 17.85
C THR A 54 7.36 -3.69 18.45
N TYR A 55 7.53 -3.45 19.75
CA TYR A 55 8.77 -3.68 20.51
C TYR A 55 8.72 -4.98 21.33
N CYS A 56 7.87 -5.93 20.94
CA CYS A 56 7.85 -7.24 21.57
C CYS A 56 9.17 -7.99 21.28
N PRO A 57 9.87 -8.52 22.29
CA PRO A 57 11.10 -9.31 22.07
C PRO A 57 10.83 -10.64 21.36
N GLN A 58 9.57 -11.09 21.33
CA GLN A 58 9.09 -12.27 20.61
C GLN A 58 8.26 -11.88 19.38
N ALA A 59 8.45 -10.67 18.84
CA ALA A 59 7.79 -10.27 17.60
C ALA A 59 8.25 -11.16 16.45
N VAL A 60 7.28 -11.64 15.66
CA VAL A 60 7.51 -12.32 14.39
C VAL A 60 7.24 -11.29 13.30
N TYR A 61 8.15 -11.18 12.33
CA TYR A 61 8.10 -10.20 11.26
C TYR A 61 7.77 -10.84 9.91
N THR A 62 6.71 -10.34 9.27
CA THR A 62 6.34 -10.71 7.88
C THR A 62 7.45 -10.28 6.93
N GLY A 63 7.94 -11.19 6.07
CA GLY A 63 9.06 -10.91 5.17
C GLY A 63 10.40 -10.68 5.88
N GLY A 64 10.50 -11.06 7.17
CA GLY A 64 11.71 -10.95 7.98
C GLY A 64 12.06 -12.26 8.69
N THR A 65 11.21 -12.72 9.61
CA THR A 65 11.38 -14.02 10.31
C THR A 65 10.48 -15.11 9.75
N VAL A 66 9.43 -14.72 9.03
CA VAL A 66 8.58 -15.61 8.23
C VAL A 66 8.45 -15.07 6.83
N ASP A 67 8.07 -15.92 5.88
CA ASP A 67 7.86 -15.52 4.49
C ASP A 67 6.92 -14.31 4.36
N GLY A 68 7.22 -13.50 3.36
CA GLY A 68 6.52 -12.27 3.06
C GLY A 68 5.30 -12.41 2.14
N THR A 69 4.88 -11.27 1.61
CA THR A 69 3.58 -11.06 0.94
C THR A 69 3.62 -11.13 -0.58
N TYR A 70 4.81 -11.25 -1.21
CA TYR A 70 4.95 -11.39 -2.67
C TYR A 70 4.67 -12.81 -3.15
N LYS A 71 3.56 -13.40 -2.70
CA LYS A 71 3.08 -14.74 -3.07
C LYS A 71 1.55 -14.76 -3.05
N GLN A 72 0.97 -15.74 -3.75
CA GLN A 72 -0.48 -15.83 -3.93
C GLN A 72 -1.24 -16.15 -2.64
N TYR A 73 -0.63 -16.90 -1.72
CA TYR A 73 -1.25 -17.33 -0.47
C TYR A 73 -0.33 -17.10 0.72
N CYS A 74 -0.90 -16.50 1.76
CA CYS A 74 -0.21 -16.23 3.01
C CYS A 74 -1.09 -16.69 4.18
N ALA A 75 -0.46 -17.27 5.20
CA ALA A 75 -1.12 -17.58 6.47
C ALA A 75 -0.82 -16.44 7.45
N VAL A 76 -1.83 -15.95 8.16
CA VAL A 76 -1.70 -14.82 9.10
C VAL A 76 -2.60 -15.07 10.31
N PRO A 77 -2.12 -14.83 11.55
CA PRO A 77 -2.96 -14.90 12.74
C PRO A 77 -4.10 -13.86 12.71
N GLU A 78 -5.32 -14.26 13.07
CA GLU A 78 -6.52 -13.42 12.96
C GLU A 78 -6.40 -12.07 13.68
N GLY A 79 -5.64 -12.02 14.79
CA GLY A 79 -5.46 -10.83 15.60
C GLY A 79 -4.63 -9.72 14.94
N PHE A 80 -4.01 -9.97 13.78
CA PHE A 80 -3.21 -9.03 13.00
C PHE A 80 -3.83 -8.74 11.62
N VAL A 81 -5.07 -9.20 11.39
CA VAL A 81 -5.82 -8.96 10.17
C VAL A 81 -6.68 -7.71 10.32
N HIS A 82 -6.62 -6.84 9.31
CA HIS A 82 -7.43 -5.63 9.20
C HIS A 82 -8.39 -5.72 8.00
N GLY A 83 -9.68 -5.46 8.19
CA GLY A 83 -10.68 -5.52 7.11
C GLY A 83 -10.74 -4.22 6.29
N VAL A 84 -9.96 -4.13 5.22
CA VAL A 84 -9.88 -2.93 4.35
C VAL A 84 -9.74 -3.29 2.87
N SER A 85 -9.93 -2.32 1.97
CA SER A 85 -9.72 -2.50 0.53
C SER A 85 -8.23 -2.60 0.18
N ASP A 86 -7.92 -3.26 -0.94
CA ASP A 86 -6.54 -3.60 -1.31
C ASP A 86 -5.65 -2.36 -1.55
N TYR A 87 -6.23 -1.30 -2.11
CA TYR A 87 -5.52 -0.06 -2.41
C TYR A 87 -5.13 0.73 -1.15
N VAL A 88 -5.98 0.69 -0.13
CA VAL A 88 -5.74 1.36 1.16
C VAL A 88 -4.81 0.52 2.03
N ALA A 89 -4.93 -0.81 1.94
CA ALA A 89 -4.21 -1.77 2.76
C ALA A 89 -2.70 -1.58 2.71
N GLY A 90 -2.10 -1.53 1.51
CA GLY A 90 -0.64 -1.53 1.36
C GLY A 90 0.06 -0.43 2.15
N SER A 91 -0.29 0.83 1.86
CA SER A 91 0.31 1.98 2.54
C SER A 91 -0.11 2.08 4.02
N ALA A 92 -1.37 1.77 4.36
CA ALA A 92 -1.83 1.80 5.75
C ALA A 92 -1.06 0.84 6.67
N MET A 93 -0.75 -0.36 6.19
CA MET A 93 -0.12 -1.41 7.00
C MET A 93 1.33 -1.12 7.39
N CYS A 94 2.02 -0.25 6.65
CA CYS A 94 3.42 0.03 6.89
C CYS A 94 3.72 1.52 6.82
N SER A 95 3.78 2.11 5.62
CA SER A 95 4.28 3.48 5.44
C SER A 95 3.47 4.54 6.19
N ALA A 96 2.14 4.55 6.02
CA ALA A 96 1.26 5.49 6.69
C ALA A 96 1.10 5.17 8.19
N GLY A 97 1.01 3.90 8.57
CA GLY A 97 1.01 3.49 9.97
C GLY A 97 2.29 3.94 10.71
N THR A 98 3.44 3.74 10.09
CA THR A 98 4.77 4.13 10.63
C THR A 98 4.84 5.64 10.83
N MET A 99 4.38 6.41 9.86
CA MET A 99 4.35 7.87 10.00
C MET A 99 3.35 8.34 11.05
N TYR A 100 2.18 7.71 11.17
CA TYR A 100 1.23 8.02 12.24
C TYR A 100 1.87 7.77 13.62
N ALA A 101 2.50 6.61 13.81
CA ALA A 101 3.20 6.28 15.05
C ALA A 101 4.30 7.31 15.35
N SER A 102 5.09 7.70 14.34
CA SER A 102 6.15 8.70 14.50
C SER A 102 5.60 10.09 14.87
N LEU A 103 4.56 10.57 14.18
CA LEU A 103 3.91 11.84 14.48
C LEU A 103 3.32 11.85 15.89
N LYS A 104 2.61 10.80 16.29
CA LYS A 104 2.08 10.64 17.65
C LYS A 104 3.19 10.67 18.70
N GLU A 105 4.28 9.93 18.48
CA GLU A 105 5.42 9.86 19.40
C GLU A 105 6.26 11.14 19.46
N SER A 106 6.18 11.99 18.44
CA SER A 106 6.92 13.26 18.39
C SER A 106 6.36 14.30 19.37
N GLY A 107 5.08 14.21 19.73
CA GLY A 107 4.40 15.17 20.60
C GLY A 107 4.04 16.50 19.94
N LEU A 108 4.23 16.64 18.62
CA LEU A 108 3.84 17.84 17.87
C LEU A 108 2.32 18.06 17.91
N GLY A 109 1.93 19.33 17.96
CA GLY A 109 0.55 19.80 17.94
C GLY A 109 0.22 20.65 16.70
N ALA A 110 -1.05 21.04 16.60
CA ALA A 110 -1.50 21.91 15.52
C ALA A 110 -0.74 23.25 15.53
N GLY A 111 -0.30 23.69 14.34
CA GLY A 111 0.53 24.88 14.17
C GLY A 111 2.04 24.63 14.20
N ASP A 112 2.48 23.45 14.67
CA ASP A 112 3.91 23.12 14.70
C ASP A 112 4.45 22.84 13.30
N TRP A 113 5.67 23.29 13.04
CA TRP A 113 6.47 22.94 11.87
C TRP A 113 7.02 21.52 11.93
N ALA A 114 6.70 20.71 10.92
CA ALA A 114 7.27 19.38 10.71
C ALA A 114 8.04 19.32 9.37
N VAL A 115 9.32 18.97 9.41
CA VAL A 115 10.16 18.82 8.20
C VAL A 115 10.28 17.34 7.84
N PHE A 116 10.06 17.03 6.56
CA PHE A 116 10.11 15.67 6.00
C PHE A 116 11.20 15.55 4.94
N PRO A 117 12.46 15.24 5.32
CA PRO A 117 13.47 14.83 4.36
C PRO A 117 13.06 13.50 3.71
N GLY A 118 12.91 13.51 2.38
CA GLY A 118 12.30 12.41 1.62
C GLY A 118 10.78 12.44 1.58
N GLY A 119 10.16 13.60 1.87
CA GLY A 119 8.72 13.78 1.93
C GLY A 119 7.98 13.50 0.62
N GLY A 120 8.66 13.53 -0.54
CA GLY A 120 8.06 13.17 -1.84
C GLY A 120 8.10 11.68 -2.16
N GLY A 121 8.73 10.86 -1.31
CA GLY A 121 8.77 9.40 -1.43
C GLY A 121 7.58 8.70 -0.74
N GLY A 122 7.48 7.38 -0.92
CA GLY A 122 6.30 6.61 -0.51
C GLY A 122 5.98 6.60 0.98
N THR A 123 6.97 6.70 1.87
CA THR A 123 6.74 6.85 3.32
C THR A 123 6.60 8.31 3.73
N GLY A 124 7.49 9.17 3.21
CA GLY A 124 7.48 10.61 3.47
C GLY A 124 6.12 11.26 3.21
N ILE A 125 5.51 10.95 2.07
CA ILE A 125 4.26 11.58 1.63
C ILE A 125 3.08 11.23 2.54
N GLN A 126 3.10 10.06 3.18
CA GLN A 126 2.09 9.70 4.17
C GLN A 126 2.21 10.54 5.43
N GLY A 127 3.45 10.84 5.84
CA GLY A 127 3.72 11.75 6.95
C GLY A 127 3.26 13.18 6.67
N VAL A 128 3.46 13.68 5.45
CA VAL A 128 2.97 15.00 5.01
C VAL A 128 1.45 15.10 5.13
N GLN A 129 0.72 14.13 4.56
CA GLN A 129 -0.73 14.10 4.60
C GLN A 129 -1.27 13.99 6.03
N LEU A 130 -0.69 13.11 6.85
CA LEU A 130 -1.09 12.93 8.24
C LEU A 130 -0.80 14.18 9.07
N ALA A 131 0.36 14.82 8.89
CA ALA A 131 0.70 16.06 9.57
C ALA A 131 -0.31 17.16 9.23
N CYS A 132 -0.60 17.38 7.94
CA CYS A 132 -1.62 18.32 7.49
C CYS A 132 -3.00 18.00 8.11
N ALA A 133 -3.40 16.73 8.10
CA ALA A 133 -4.66 16.28 8.69
C ALA A 133 -4.72 16.44 10.23
N MET A 134 -3.58 16.50 10.91
CA MET A 134 -3.44 16.79 12.34
C MET A 134 -3.29 18.29 12.65
N GLY A 135 -3.32 19.16 11.62
CA GLY A 135 -3.10 20.60 11.77
C GLY A 135 -1.62 21.00 11.94
N ILE A 136 -0.71 20.05 11.77
CA ILE A 136 0.74 20.27 11.76
C ILE A 136 1.13 20.80 10.37
N ARG A 137 2.15 21.65 10.30
CA ARG A 137 2.55 22.40 9.11
C ARG A 137 3.73 21.72 8.41
N PRO A 138 3.51 20.99 7.30
CA PRO A 138 4.55 20.15 6.70
C PRO A 138 5.45 20.94 5.75
N VAL A 139 6.76 20.75 5.87
CA VAL A 139 7.77 21.21 4.92
C VAL A 139 8.47 19.98 4.35
N VAL A 140 8.46 19.84 3.02
CA VAL A 140 9.14 18.73 2.34
C VAL A 140 10.52 19.15 1.89
N VAL A 141 11.52 18.32 2.16
CA VAL A 141 12.85 18.43 1.56
C VAL A 141 13.05 17.23 0.65
N ASP A 142 13.01 17.45 -0.65
CA ASP A 142 13.15 16.40 -1.66
C ASP A 142 13.70 16.99 -2.98
N THR A 143 13.61 16.31 -4.12
CA THR A 143 13.98 16.88 -5.42
C THR A 143 13.07 16.42 -6.54
N GLY A 144 12.88 17.27 -7.55
CA GLY A 144 12.18 16.96 -8.78
C GLY A 144 10.71 17.39 -8.81
N GLU A 145 10.26 17.83 -9.98
CA GLU A 145 8.95 18.49 -10.14
C GLU A 145 7.76 17.59 -9.81
N SER A 146 7.83 16.30 -10.15
CA SER A 146 6.75 15.36 -9.82
C SER A 146 6.54 15.21 -8.32
N ARG A 147 7.63 15.21 -7.53
CA ARG A 147 7.56 15.17 -6.06
C ARG A 147 7.12 16.49 -5.48
N ARG A 148 7.55 17.62 -6.07
CA ARG A 148 7.08 18.97 -5.70
C ARG A 148 5.57 19.08 -5.84
N SER A 149 5.07 18.83 -7.04
CA SER A 149 3.65 18.89 -7.37
C SER A 149 2.81 17.96 -6.48
N LEU A 150 3.26 16.71 -6.26
CA LEU A 150 2.59 15.75 -5.38
C LEU A 150 2.57 16.22 -3.91
N SER A 151 3.69 16.73 -3.40
CA SER A 151 3.80 17.15 -2.00
C SER A 151 2.90 18.34 -1.69
N LEU A 152 2.88 19.33 -2.58
CA LEU A 152 2.05 20.54 -2.43
C LEU A 152 0.56 20.21 -2.56
N SER A 153 0.18 19.34 -3.50
CA SER A 153 -1.22 18.92 -3.64
C SER A 153 -1.75 18.11 -2.44
N LEU A 154 -0.83 17.46 -1.70
CA LEU A 154 -1.14 16.63 -0.53
C LEU A 154 -0.89 17.34 0.81
N GLY A 155 -0.73 18.67 0.80
CA GLY A 155 -0.78 19.50 2.00
C GLY A 155 0.56 19.96 2.56
N ALA A 156 1.68 19.77 1.85
CA ALA A 156 2.91 20.46 2.20
C ALA A 156 2.75 21.98 2.02
N GLU A 157 3.14 22.77 3.02
CA GLU A 157 3.16 24.23 2.91
C GLU A 157 4.35 24.71 2.07
N TYR A 158 5.49 23.99 2.15
CA TYR A 158 6.70 24.31 1.41
C TYR A 158 7.37 23.06 0.86
N PHE A 159 8.01 23.21 -0.30
CA PHE A 159 8.90 22.23 -0.89
C PHE A 159 10.28 22.86 -1.12
N VAL A 160 11.30 22.28 -0.50
CA VAL A 160 12.71 22.69 -0.62
C VAL A 160 13.41 21.66 -1.50
N ASP A 161 13.81 22.08 -2.70
CA ASP A 161 14.49 21.19 -3.64
C ASP A 161 15.99 21.16 -3.36
N PHE A 162 16.48 20.04 -2.81
CA PHE A 162 17.88 19.95 -2.40
C PHE A 162 18.89 19.90 -3.55
N MET A 163 18.44 19.75 -4.81
CA MET A 163 19.31 19.81 -5.98
C MET A 163 19.45 21.22 -6.54
N THR A 164 18.48 22.11 -6.29
CA THR A 164 18.52 23.50 -6.77
C THR A 164 18.86 24.50 -5.68
N GLU A 165 18.58 24.17 -4.42
CA GLU A 165 18.93 24.99 -3.26
C GLU A 165 20.37 24.71 -2.83
N ALA A 166 21.21 25.75 -2.81
CA ALA A 166 22.61 25.61 -2.40
C ALA A 166 22.77 25.17 -0.93
N ASP A 167 21.85 25.62 -0.06
CA ASP A 167 21.77 25.22 1.34
C ASP A 167 20.31 24.92 1.72
N PRO A 168 19.88 23.66 1.58
CA PRO A 168 18.51 23.25 1.92
C PRO A 168 18.18 23.45 3.40
N VAL A 169 19.18 23.37 4.29
CA VAL A 169 18.98 23.59 5.74
C VAL A 169 18.63 25.04 5.97
N LYS A 170 19.44 25.98 5.46
CA LYS A 170 19.15 27.41 5.56
C LYS A 170 17.76 27.75 5.01
N LYS A 171 17.39 27.18 3.86
CA LYS A 171 16.06 27.43 3.27
C LYS A 171 14.92 26.95 4.18
N VAL A 172 15.07 25.79 4.81
CA VAL A 172 14.11 25.29 5.81
C VAL A 172 14.04 26.24 7.00
N LEU A 173 15.17 26.75 7.50
CA LEU A 173 15.18 27.69 8.62
C LEU A 173 14.45 28.99 8.29
N GLU A 174 14.60 29.50 7.07
CA GLU A 174 13.89 30.69 6.59
C GLU A 174 12.37 30.49 6.61
N VAL A 175 11.87 29.40 6.00
CA VAL A 175 10.42 29.16 5.87
C VAL A 175 9.76 28.75 7.20
N THR A 176 10.53 28.18 8.13
CA THR A 176 10.05 27.77 9.46
C THR A 176 10.28 28.81 10.55
N ASN A 177 10.78 30.01 10.20
CA ASN A 177 11.13 31.08 11.13
C ASN A 177 12.08 30.60 12.25
N GLY A 178 13.20 30.00 11.85
CA GLY A 178 14.31 29.61 12.74
C GLY A 178 14.44 28.11 13.01
N GLY A 179 13.52 27.26 12.55
CA GLY A 179 13.69 25.80 12.61
C GLY A 179 12.42 25.01 12.91
N ALA A 180 12.47 23.71 12.66
CA ALA A 180 11.33 22.81 12.83
C ALA A 180 11.10 22.39 14.29
N HIS A 181 9.84 22.13 14.65
CA HIS A 181 9.49 21.48 15.91
C HIS A 181 9.76 19.97 15.83
N GLY A 182 9.55 19.38 14.65
CA GLY A 182 9.85 17.97 14.38
C GLY A 182 10.52 17.76 13.03
N VAL A 183 11.45 16.82 12.95
CA VAL A 183 12.11 16.40 11.69
C VAL A 183 11.94 14.89 11.54
N PHE A 184 11.23 14.44 10.50
CA PHE A 184 10.86 13.04 10.29
C PHE A 184 11.69 12.42 9.18
N VAL A 185 12.77 11.72 9.55
CA VAL A 185 13.78 11.27 8.59
C VAL A 185 13.37 9.92 7.97
N SER A 186 12.69 9.98 6.83
CA SER A 186 12.35 8.79 6.04
C SER A 186 13.43 8.46 4.99
N ALA A 187 14.06 9.50 4.42
CA ALA A 187 15.26 9.40 3.61
C ALA A 187 16.52 9.28 4.48
N VAL A 188 17.05 8.07 4.65
CA VAL A 188 18.17 7.78 5.56
C VAL A 188 19.45 8.59 5.28
N GLN A 189 19.66 9.03 4.04
CA GLN A 189 20.77 9.88 3.65
C GLN A 189 20.71 11.29 4.27
N ALA A 190 19.56 11.71 4.80
CA ALA A 190 19.38 12.99 5.45
C ALA A 190 19.72 12.96 6.95
N TYR A 191 20.02 11.79 7.53
CA TYR A 191 20.42 11.71 8.95
C TYR A 191 21.57 12.66 9.31
N PRO A 192 22.66 12.77 8.53
CA PRO A 192 23.78 13.67 8.88
C PRO A 192 23.40 15.15 8.99
N VAL A 193 22.38 15.60 8.28
CA VAL A 193 21.93 17.02 8.28
C VAL A 193 20.67 17.26 9.12
N SER A 194 20.09 16.20 9.67
CA SER A 194 18.74 16.24 10.28
C SER A 194 18.61 17.21 11.46
N LEU A 195 19.62 17.28 12.33
CA LEU A 195 19.66 18.23 13.45
C LEU A 195 19.71 19.69 12.98
N GLY A 196 20.29 19.96 11.81
CA GLY A 196 20.36 21.29 11.22
C GLY A 196 18.96 21.88 10.98
N TYR A 197 17.99 21.04 10.59
CA TYR A 197 16.61 21.48 10.36
C TYR A 197 15.88 21.92 11.65
N LEU A 198 16.35 21.52 12.83
CA LEU A 198 15.82 22.05 14.10
C LEU A 198 16.23 23.50 14.34
N GLY A 199 17.36 23.95 13.78
CA GLY A 199 17.84 25.32 13.91
C GLY A 199 17.91 25.82 15.35
N SER A 200 17.28 26.96 15.64
CA SER A 200 17.16 27.56 16.97
C SER A 200 15.94 27.09 17.77
N ARG A 201 15.14 26.15 17.24
CA ARG A 201 13.92 25.69 17.92
C ARG A 201 14.26 25.04 19.25
N ILE A 202 13.72 25.60 20.33
CA ILE A 202 13.76 25.00 21.66
C ILE A 202 12.78 23.83 21.71
N GLY A 203 13.20 22.69 22.25
CA GLY A 203 12.34 21.50 22.36
C GLY A 203 12.21 20.68 21.08
N GLY A 204 12.92 21.03 20.01
CA GLY A 204 12.80 20.35 18.71
C GLY A 204 13.25 18.89 18.77
N VAL A 205 12.58 18.03 17.98
CA VAL A 205 12.86 16.58 17.95
C VAL A 205 13.19 16.08 16.54
N VAL A 206 14.29 15.32 16.41
CA VAL A 206 14.53 14.47 15.23
C VAL A 206 13.93 13.09 15.48
N MET A 207 13.00 12.71 14.62
CA MET A 207 12.39 11.38 14.61
C MET A 207 13.13 10.48 13.60
N CYS A 208 13.80 9.44 14.10
CA CYS A 208 14.42 8.41 13.27
C CYS A 208 13.35 7.42 12.82
N VAL A 209 13.06 7.41 11.50
CA VAL A 209 12.01 6.58 10.89
C VAL A 209 12.62 5.54 9.95
N GLY A 210 13.43 5.98 8.98
CA GLY A 210 14.09 5.07 8.04
C GLY A 210 15.26 4.32 8.70
N LEU A 211 15.43 3.04 8.40
CA LEU A 211 16.56 2.25 8.90
C LEU A 211 17.75 2.32 7.92
N PRO A 212 18.88 2.96 8.27
CA PRO A 212 20.04 3.03 7.39
C PRO A 212 20.76 1.67 7.33
N PRO A 213 21.48 1.38 6.23
CA PRO A 213 22.45 0.29 6.23
C PRO A 213 23.46 0.46 7.37
N LYS A 214 23.83 -0.63 8.03
CA LYS A 214 24.73 -0.63 9.19
C LYS A 214 25.98 0.21 8.91
N GLY A 215 26.23 1.21 9.76
CA GLY A 215 27.42 2.07 9.72
C GLY A 215 27.47 3.09 8.58
N ARG A 216 26.46 3.18 7.70
CA ARG A 216 26.52 4.04 6.51
C ARG A 216 26.15 5.49 6.79
N TYR A 217 25.14 5.72 7.62
CA TYR A 217 24.63 7.05 7.96
C TYR A 217 24.54 7.17 9.48
N HIS A 218 24.89 8.34 10.00
CA HIS A 218 24.86 8.67 11.43
C HIS A 218 24.36 10.10 11.62
N ILE A 219 23.95 10.40 12.85
CA ILE A 219 23.67 11.76 13.30
C ILE A 219 24.86 12.15 14.17
N ASP A 220 25.57 13.22 13.78
CA ASP A 220 26.58 13.84 14.64
C ASP A 220 25.89 14.87 15.54
N ALA A 221 25.87 14.59 16.85
CA ALA A 221 25.06 15.32 17.81
C ALA A 221 25.95 16.00 18.84
N ASP A 222 26.06 17.33 18.76
CA ASP A 222 26.72 18.14 19.79
C ASP A 222 25.87 18.15 21.07
N PRO A 223 26.34 17.56 22.19
CA PRO A 223 25.61 17.56 23.45
C PRO A 223 25.33 18.97 23.98
N THR A 224 26.20 19.93 23.68
CA THR A 224 26.03 21.33 24.10
C THR A 224 24.82 21.94 23.42
N GLN A 225 24.69 21.78 22.10
CA GLN A 225 23.50 22.17 21.36
C GLN A 225 22.24 21.51 21.92
N LEU A 226 22.27 20.19 22.14
CA LEU A 226 21.11 19.45 22.66
C LEU A 226 20.66 19.98 24.02
N CYS A 227 21.61 20.20 24.93
CA CYS A 227 21.32 20.72 26.28
C CYS A 227 20.80 22.16 26.24
N LEU A 228 21.48 23.06 25.51
CA LEU A 228 21.13 24.49 25.48
C LEU A 228 19.78 24.75 24.80
N LYS A 229 19.36 23.88 23.86
CA LYS A 229 18.09 24.03 23.13
C LYS A 229 17.02 23.03 23.56
N ASN A 230 17.30 22.18 24.56
CA ASN A 230 16.41 21.08 24.94
C ASN A 230 15.97 20.23 23.71
N GLN A 231 16.89 19.98 22.79
CA GLN A 231 16.62 19.22 21.56
C GLN A 231 16.81 17.72 21.80
N SER A 232 16.11 16.89 21.03
CA SER A 232 16.15 15.44 21.20
C SER A 232 16.22 14.66 19.88
N ILE A 233 16.71 13.43 19.97
CA ILE A 233 16.71 12.44 18.89
C ILE A 233 15.94 11.23 19.41
N LYS A 234 14.88 10.84 18.71
CA LYS A 234 13.97 9.77 19.14
C LYS A 234 13.75 8.76 18.02
N GLY A 235 13.90 7.48 18.33
CA GLY A 235 13.61 6.39 17.41
C GLY A 235 12.15 5.94 17.49
N THR A 236 11.55 5.67 16.33
CA THR A 236 10.23 5.05 16.21
C THR A 236 10.30 3.91 15.20
N LEU A 237 9.77 2.74 15.57
CA LEU A 237 9.75 1.57 14.71
C LEU A 237 8.50 1.59 13.81
N SER A 238 7.77 0.48 13.71
CA SER A 238 6.56 0.35 12.92
C SER A 238 5.33 0.76 13.74
N SER A 239 4.14 0.47 13.21
CA SER A 239 2.86 0.79 13.82
C SER A 239 2.28 -0.35 14.64
N SER A 240 1.70 -0.02 15.80
CA SER A 240 0.83 -0.94 16.53
C SER A 240 -0.48 -1.16 15.77
N ARG A 241 -1.27 -2.16 16.17
CA ARG A 241 -2.62 -2.35 15.60
C ARG A 241 -3.52 -1.14 15.85
N LYS A 242 -3.31 -0.45 16.98
CA LYS A 242 -4.02 0.78 17.31
C LYS A 242 -3.62 1.94 16.39
N ASP A 243 -2.34 2.05 16.07
CA ASP A 243 -1.83 3.06 15.12
C ASP A 243 -2.39 2.81 13.71
N ILE A 244 -2.39 1.55 13.25
CA ILE A 244 -3.01 1.17 11.97
C ILE A 244 -4.49 1.54 11.96
N ALA A 245 -5.24 1.21 13.02
CA ALA A 245 -6.66 1.55 13.11
C ALA A 245 -6.90 3.07 13.04
N ALA A 246 -6.06 3.87 13.69
CA ALA A 246 -6.15 5.32 13.64
C ALA A 246 -5.82 5.87 12.24
N THR A 247 -4.78 5.36 11.58
CA THR A 247 -4.44 5.72 10.19
C THR A 247 -5.60 5.41 9.24
N LEU A 248 -6.22 4.24 9.38
CA LEU A 248 -7.38 3.85 8.58
C LEU A 248 -8.60 4.75 8.83
N ASP A 249 -8.78 5.24 10.05
CA ASP A 249 -9.83 6.21 10.35
C ASP A 249 -9.60 7.56 9.64
N PHE A 250 -8.36 8.06 9.56
CA PHE A 250 -8.03 9.23 8.75
C PHE A 250 -8.36 9.02 7.27
N ALA A 251 -8.01 7.85 6.71
CA ALA A 251 -8.32 7.51 5.33
C ALA A 251 -9.84 7.42 5.10
N LYS A 252 -10.57 6.76 6.01
CA LYS A 252 -12.04 6.63 5.96
C LYS A 252 -12.74 7.99 6.00
N ARG A 253 -12.19 8.96 6.72
CA ARG A 253 -12.71 10.35 6.78
C ARG A 253 -12.25 11.23 5.61
N GLY A 254 -11.59 10.65 4.59
CA GLY A 254 -11.09 11.37 3.42
C GLY A 254 -10.01 12.39 3.74
N LYS A 255 -9.28 12.22 4.85
CA LYS A 255 -8.23 13.16 5.27
C LYS A 255 -6.85 12.82 4.71
N ILE A 256 -6.66 11.58 4.28
CA ILE A 256 -5.44 11.13 3.60
C ILE A 256 -5.84 10.22 2.43
N HIS A 257 -5.06 10.30 1.36
CA HIS A 257 -5.19 9.48 0.15
C HIS A 257 -4.07 8.44 0.14
N LEU A 258 -4.47 7.18 0.18
CA LEU A 258 -3.58 6.02 0.35
C LEU A 258 -3.33 5.25 -0.94
N GLU A 259 -3.90 5.70 -2.06
CA GLU A 259 -3.87 5.00 -3.33
C GLU A 259 -2.46 4.93 -3.93
N PRO A 260 -1.98 3.72 -4.28
CA PRO A 260 -0.67 3.53 -4.88
C PRO A 260 -0.65 3.84 -6.37
N VAL A 261 0.55 4.08 -6.90
CA VAL A 261 0.87 3.73 -8.28
C VAL A 261 0.86 2.20 -8.39
N VAL A 262 -0.13 1.66 -9.10
CA VAL A 262 -0.24 0.21 -9.27
C VAL A 262 0.66 -0.27 -10.40
N VAL A 263 1.41 -1.33 -10.13
CA VAL A 263 2.23 -2.05 -11.11
C VAL A 263 1.84 -3.52 -11.12
N GLY A 264 1.67 -4.09 -12.31
CA GLY A 264 1.38 -5.52 -12.48
C GLY A 264 2.52 -6.40 -11.94
N VAL A 265 2.18 -7.59 -11.44
CA VAL A 265 3.17 -8.56 -10.92
C VAL A 265 4.24 -8.97 -11.94
N ASN A 266 3.90 -8.98 -13.23
CA ASN A 266 4.84 -9.22 -14.33
C ASN A 266 5.94 -8.14 -14.45
N LYS A 267 5.70 -6.94 -13.90
CA LYS A 267 6.65 -5.82 -13.88
C LYS A 267 7.31 -5.62 -12.52
N PHE A 268 7.18 -6.57 -11.60
CA PHE A 268 7.73 -6.46 -10.25
C PHE A 268 9.21 -6.05 -10.22
N ASN A 269 10.06 -6.72 -11.01
CA ASN A 269 11.49 -6.42 -11.07
C ASN A 269 11.76 -4.99 -11.56
N GLU A 270 11.05 -4.53 -12.60
CA GLU A 270 11.16 -3.17 -13.11
C GLU A 270 10.75 -2.14 -12.04
N ALA A 271 9.63 -2.39 -11.35
CA ALA A 271 9.15 -1.53 -10.27
C ALA A 271 10.18 -1.38 -9.14
N VAL A 272 10.80 -2.49 -8.72
CA VAL A 272 11.85 -2.49 -7.70
C VAL A 272 13.08 -1.68 -8.17
N GLN A 273 13.49 -1.82 -9.43
CA GLN A 273 14.61 -1.02 -9.96
C GLN A 273 14.28 0.47 -10.02
N ARG A 274 13.05 0.84 -10.41
CA ARG A 274 12.59 2.23 -10.42
C ARG A 274 12.57 2.82 -9.02
N LEU A 275 12.09 2.08 -8.02
CA LEU A 275 12.15 2.48 -6.61
C LEU A 275 13.59 2.70 -6.15
N LYS A 276 14.50 1.75 -6.44
CA LYS A 276 15.93 1.86 -6.10
C LYS A 276 16.60 3.10 -6.72
N LYS A 277 16.18 3.48 -7.93
CA LYS A 277 16.67 4.67 -8.65
C LYS A 277 15.96 5.97 -8.26
N GLY A 278 14.98 5.92 -7.35
CA GLY A 278 14.19 7.10 -6.96
C GLY A 278 13.25 7.61 -8.07
N GLN A 279 12.88 6.79 -9.04
CA GLN A 279 12.08 7.18 -10.22
C GLN A 279 10.56 7.03 -10.01
N VAL A 280 10.14 6.91 -8.75
CA VAL A 280 8.74 6.82 -8.34
C VAL A 280 8.48 7.96 -7.36
N ALA A 281 7.50 8.80 -7.67
CA ALA A 281 6.95 9.75 -6.71
C ALA A 281 5.86 9.05 -5.90
N GLY A 282 5.83 9.26 -4.59
CA GLY A 282 4.88 8.61 -3.70
C GLY A 282 5.09 7.10 -3.58
N TYR A 283 4.00 6.36 -3.42
CA TYR A 283 3.96 4.96 -3.05
C TYR A 283 3.56 4.07 -4.24
N ALA A 284 4.16 2.90 -4.37
CA ALA A 284 3.84 1.94 -5.42
C ALA A 284 3.43 0.61 -4.82
N ALA A 285 2.37 0.02 -5.36
CA ALA A 285 1.91 -1.32 -4.99
C ALA A 285 2.08 -2.26 -6.18
N CYS A 286 2.60 -3.44 -5.92
CA CYS A 286 2.59 -4.50 -6.90
C CYS A 286 1.30 -5.32 -6.72
N MET A 287 0.40 -5.22 -7.69
CA MET A 287 -0.87 -5.94 -7.65
C MET A 287 -0.89 -6.98 -8.76
N SER A 288 -1.47 -8.14 -8.45
CA SER A 288 -1.96 -9.05 -9.49
C SER A 288 -3.27 -8.48 -10.06
N GLU A 289 -3.21 -7.27 -10.61
CA GLU A 289 -4.32 -6.67 -11.35
C GLU A 289 -4.31 -7.16 -12.80
N ARG A 290 -5.47 -7.58 -13.27
CA ARG A 290 -5.76 -7.69 -14.71
C ARG A 290 -6.75 -6.58 -15.03
N ARG A 291 -6.30 -5.56 -15.77
CA ARG A 291 -7.16 -4.46 -16.22
C ARG A 291 -7.74 -4.78 -17.60
N PHE A 292 -8.92 -4.27 -17.91
CA PHE A 292 -9.49 -4.40 -19.26
C PHE A 292 -8.59 -3.80 -20.34
N SER A 293 -7.80 -2.78 -20.02
CA SER A 293 -6.79 -2.23 -20.95
C SER A 293 -5.70 -3.25 -21.35
N GLN A 294 -5.52 -4.33 -20.59
CA GLN A 294 -4.57 -5.40 -20.86
C GLN A 294 -5.22 -6.60 -21.56
N LEU A 295 -6.53 -6.55 -21.85
CA LEU A 295 -7.21 -7.59 -22.63
C LEU A 295 -6.49 -7.98 -23.92
N PRO A 296 -5.85 -7.08 -24.69
CA PRO A 296 -5.12 -7.49 -25.89
C PRO A 296 -3.98 -8.51 -25.65
N GLU A 297 -3.46 -8.62 -24.42
CA GLU A 297 -2.47 -9.63 -24.04
C GLU A 297 -3.10 -11.03 -23.94
N PHE A 298 -4.41 -11.12 -23.64
CA PHE A 298 -5.11 -12.36 -23.31
C PHE A 298 -6.23 -12.72 -24.29
N VAL A 299 -6.69 -11.78 -25.11
CA VAL A 299 -7.86 -11.90 -25.98
C VAL A 299 -7.48 -11.58 -27.41
N HIS A 300 -7.95 -12.42 -28.34
CA HIS A 300 -7.69 -12.30 -29.77
C HIS A 300 -8.33 -11.02 -30.31
N ASP A 301 -7.69 -10.40 -31.31
CA ASP A 301 -8.26 -9.26 -32.02
C ASP A 301 -9.17 -9.79 -33.13
N GLY A 302 -10.46 -9.86 -32.83
CA GLY A 302 -11.44 -10.71 -33.53
C GLY A 302 -12.09 -11.75 -32.61
N VAL A 303 -12.15 -11.48 -31.31
CA VAL A 303 -12.84 -12.36 -30.35
C VAL A 303 -14.33 -12.42 -30.67
N ILE A 304 -14.91 -13.61 -30.62
CA ILE A 304 -16.34 -13.83 -30.76
C ILE A 304 -16.93 -14.02 -29.36
N TYR A 305 -17.91 -13.20 -28.99
CA TYR A 305 -18.63 -13.33 -27.73
C TYR A 305 -20.09 -13.70 -28.01
N ASN A 306 -20.55 -14.86 -27.51
CA ASN A 306 -21.94 -15.33 -27.60
C ASN A 306 -22.52 -15.25 -29.04
N ALA A 307 -21.78 -15.74 -30.02
CA ALA A 307 -22.13 -15.73 -31.45
C ALA A 307 -22.33 -14.32 -32.08
N GLN A 308 -21.92 -13.25 -31.41
CA GLN A 308 -21.82 -11.91 -31.99
C GLN A 308 -20.73 -11.87 -33.07
N PRO A 309 -20.78 -10.90 -34.01
CA PRO A 309 -19.68 -10.67 -34.95
C PRO A 309 -18.33 -10.50 -34.22
N PRO A 310 -17.20 -10.94 -34.82
CA PRO A 310 -15.88 -10.76 -34.25
C PRO A 310 -15.64 -9.30 -33.88
N MET A 311 -15.13 -9.06 -32.67
CA MET A 311 -14.84 -7.73 -32.16
C MET A 311 -13.38 -7.61 -31.75
N THR A 312 -12.87 -6.37 -31.72
CA THR A 312 -11.51 -6.15 -31.23
C THR A 312 -11.43 -6.48 -29.74
N SER A 313 -10.24 -6.81 -29.27
CA SER A 313 -9.99 -7.03 -27.83
C SER A 313 -10.34 -5.79 -26.98
N GLN A 314 -10.25 -4.59 -27.56
CA GLN A 314 -10.66 -3.34 -26.93
C GLN A 314 -12.18 -3.18 -26.88
N ASP A 315 -12.90 -3.51 -27.94
CA ASP A 315 -14.37 -3.47 -27.98
C ASP A 315 -14.98 -4.46 -26.99
N TYR A 316 -14.42 -5.66 -26.94
CA TYR A 316 -14.78 -6.66 -25.94
C TYR A 316 -14.57 -6.11 -24.52
N GLY A 317 -13.44 -5.44 -24.27
CA GLY A 317 -13.19 -4.79 -22.98
C GLY A 317 -14.21 -3.72 -22.62
N ARG A 318 -14.58 -2.85 -23.56
CA ARG A 318 -15.63 -1.84 -23.35
C ARG A 318 -16.99 -2.45 -23.08
N MET A 319 -17.32 -3.56 -23.74
CA MET A 319 -18.56 -4.30 -23.50
C MET A 319 -18.59 -4.85 -22.07
N ILE A 320 -17.55 -5.56 -21.64
CA ILE A 320 -17.49 -6.12 -20.27
C ILE A 320 -17.46 -5.00 -19.23
N ASP A 321 -16.70 -3.93 -19.45
CA ASP A 321 -16.66 -2.78 -18.56
C ASP A 321 -18.05 -2.10 -18.44
N GLY A 322 -18.78 -1.98 -19.55
CA GLY A 322 -20.16 -1.49 -19.55
C GLY A 322 -21.16 -2.40 -18.84
N ILE A 323 -20.89 -3.71 -18.75
CA ILE A 323 -21.69 -4.67 -17.98
C ILE A 323 -21.33 -4.55 -16.50
N VAL A 324 -20.04 -4.64 -16.17
CA VAL A 324 -19.54 -4.64 -14.78
C VAL A 324 -19.74 -3.29 -14.10
N GLY A 325 -19.56 -2.18 -14.82
CA GLY A 325 -19.73 -0.82 -14.32
C GLY A 325 -21.17 -0.50 -13.87
N LYS A 326 -22.16 -1.32 -14.24
CA LYS A 326 -23.54 -1.22 -13.72
C LYS A 326 -23.69 -1.78 -12.30
N PHE A 327 -22.69 -2.49 -11.79
CA PHE A 327 -22.71 -3.15 -10.49
C PHE A 327 -21.62 -2.60 -9.57
N GLU A 328 -22.01 -1.81 -8.56
CA GLU A 328 -21.08 -1.43 -7.48
C GLU A 328 -20.64 -2.67 -6.68
N ASN A 329 -19.37 -2.77 -6.28
CA ASN A 329 -18.86 -3.91 -5.47
C ASN A 329 -19.06 -5.30 -6.11
N PHE A 330 -19.03 -5.39 -7.43
CA PHE A 330 -19.07 -6.66 -8.17
C PHE A 330 -17.83 -7.52 -7.92
N ARG A 331 -18.03 -8.82 -7.70
CA ARG A 331 -16.95 -9.83 -7.54
C ARG A 331 -17.19 -11.00 -8.47
N LEU A 332 -16.11 -11.43 -9.13
CA LEU A 332 -16.06 -12.59 -10.01
C LEU A 332 -15.01 -13.56 -9.46
N ASP A 333 -15.45 -14.67 -8.89
CA ASP A 333 -14.58 -15.74 -8.40
C ASP A 333 -14.59 -16.91 -9.39
N LEU A 334 -13.42 -17.42 -9.78
CA LEU A 334 -13.31 -18.66 -10.55
C LEU A 334 -13.38 -19.85 -9.58
N GLU A 335 -14.48 -20.60 -9.57
CA GLU A 335 -14.65 -21.76 -8.67
C GLU A 335 -14.14 -23.07 -9.26
N MET A 336 -14.22 -23.21 -10.58
CA MET A 336 -13.80 -24.42 -11.27
C MET A 336 -13.24 -24.05 -12.63
N LEU A 337 -12.16 -24.73 -13.01
CA LEU A 337 -11.55 -24.66 -14.32
C LEU A 337 -11.40 -26.08 -14.85
N VAL A 338 -11.95 -26.35 -16.02
CA VAL A 338 -11.78 -27.59 -16.76
C VAL A 338 -11.06 -27.23 -18.05
N VAL A 339 -9.94 -27.87 -18.30
CA VAL A 339 -9.07 -27.60 -19.45
C VAL A 339 -9.03 -28.86 -20.30
N ASP A 340 -9.24 -28.73 -21.60
CA ASP A 340 -9.08 -29.82 -22.56
C ASP A 340 -7.63 -30.31 -22.57
N ASP A 341 -7.42 -31.63 -22.61
CA ASP A 341 -6.09 -32.26 -22.64
C ASP A 341 -5.23 -31.77 -23.82
N ASN A 342 -5.88 -31.30 -24.90
CA ASN A 342 -5.21 -30.75 -26.08
C ASN A 342 -4.63 -29.34 -25.89
N CYS A 343 -4.86 -28.65 -24.76
CA CYS A 343 -4.30 -27.32 -24.47
C CYS A 343 -2.79 -27.28 -24.14
N SER A 344 -2.05 -28.35 -24.42
CA SER A 344 -0.80 -28.67 -23.70
C SER A 344 0.51 -28.09 -24.27
N THR A 345 0.51 -27.39 -25.42
CA THR A 345 1.78 -26.80 -25.94
C THR A 345 1.72 -25.31 -26.30
N ASP A 346 0.61 -24.81 -26.86
CA ASP A 346 0.47 -23.41 -27.29
C ASP A 346 -0.75 -22.70 -26.70
N LEU A 347 -1.35 -23.29 -25.66
CA LEU A 347 -2.61 -22.88 -25.03
C LEU A 347 -3.82 -22.88 -25.99
N ASP A 348 -3.78 -23.63 -27.10
CA ASP A 348 -4.92 -23.75 -28.03
C ASP A 348 -5.91 -24.83 -27.57
N GLY A 349 -7.21 -24.56 -27.69
CA GLY A 349 -8.25 -25.54 -27.31
C GLY A 349 -9.34 -24.96 -26.43
N MET A 350 -10.08 -25.82 -25.73
CA MET A 350 -11.24 -25.41 -24.94
C MET A 350 -10.95 -25.37 -23.44
N VAL A 351 -11.44 -24.31 -22.81
CA VAL A 351 -11.46 -24.14 -21.36
C VAL A 351 -12.88 -23.85 -20.93
N SER A 352 -13.40 -24.58 -19.96
CA SER A 352 -14.64 -24.26 -19.28
C SER A 352 -14.33 -23.73 -17.89
N ALA A 353 -14.95 -22.62 -17.52
CA ALA A 353 -14.84 -22.05 -16.20
C ALA A 353 -16.24 -21.89 -15.58
N ARG A 354 -16.35 -22.27 -14.31
CA ARG A 354 -17.49 -21.89 -13.47
C ARG A 354 -17.11 -20.67 -12.67
N PHE A 355 -17.79 -19.57 -12.93
CA PHE A 355 -17.68 -18.36 -12.15
C PHE A 355 -18.77 -18.29 -11.11
N ARG A 356 -18.40 -17.84 -9.91
CA ARG A 356 -19.31 -17.33 -8.90
C ARG A 356 -19.30 -15.82 -8.98
N LEU A 357 -20.43 -15.25 -9.38
CA LEU A 357 -20.65 -13.83 -9.43
C LEU A 357 -21.34 -13.43 -8.14
N SER A 358 -20.82 -12.40 -7.47
CA SER A 358 -21.49 -11.86 -6.30
C SER A 358 -21.47 -10.33 -6.29
N HIS A 359 -22.58 -9.76 -5.85
CA HIS A 359 -22.80 -8.32 -5.80
C HIS A 359 -23.52 -7.98 -4.49
N ASP A 360 -22.95 -7.03 -3.75
CA ASP A 360 -23.55 -6.50 -2.53
C ASP A 360 -24.51 -5.37 -2.92
N SER A 361 -25.82 -5.59 -2.74
CA SER A 361 -26.85 -4.62 -3.14
C SER A 361 -27.23 -3.73 -1.96
N GLN A 362 -27.23 -2.41 -2.13
CA GLN A 362 -27.78 -1.49 -1.12
C GLN A 362 -29.32 -1.42 -1.13
N ASN A 363 -29.98 -2.21 -1.98
CA ASN A 363 -31.42 -2.13 -2.17
C ASN A 363 -32.20 -2.92 -1.10
N LYS A 364 -32.67 -2.21 -0.07
CA LYS A 364 -33.46 -2.74 1.06
C LYS A 364 -34.70 -3.57 0.67
N LYS A 365 -35.19 -3.49 -0.57
CA LYS A 365 -36.36 -4.26 -1.04
C LYS A 365 -36.08 -5.73 -1.33
N LEU A 366 -34.83 -6.11 -1.63
CA LEU A 366 -34.50 -7.48 -2.06
C LEU A 366 -34.25 -8.46 -0.90
N GLY A 367 -34.28 -8.01 0.36
CA GLY A 367 -34.21 -8.88 1.54
C GLY A 367 -32.91 -9.69 1.71
N GLN A 368 -31.93 -9.53 0.82
CA GLN A 368 -30.61 -10.15 0.90
C GLN A 368 -29.54 -9.11 0.56
N ASP A 369 -28.61 -8.89 1.50
CA ASP A 369 -27.51 -7.93 1.37
C ASP A 369 -26.51 -8.30 0.25
N ARG A 370 -26.56 -9.54 -0.26
CA ARG A 370 -25.66 -10.06 -1.28
C ARG A 370 -26.39 -11.02 -2.23
N VAL A 371 -26.39 -10.69 -3.52
CA VAL A 371 -26.84 -11.57 -4.59
C VAL A 371 -25.65 -12.41 -5.05
N VAL A 372 -25.84 -13.72 -5.17
CA VAL A 372 -24.82 -14.64 -5.69
C VAL A 372 -25.46 -15.47 -6.81
N PHE A 373 -24.82 -15.52 -7.97
CA PHE A 373 -25.19 -16.42 -9.04
C PHE A 373 -23.96 -17.11 -9.62
N TYR A 374 -24.19 -18.22 -10.31
CA TYR A 374 -23.15 -19.04 -10.91
C TYR A 374 -23.33 -19.06 -12.40
N GLU A 375 -22.23 -18.87 -13.11
CA GLU A 375 -22.22 -18.88 -14.57
C GLU A 375 -21.14 -19.81 -15.06
N HIS A 376 -21.51 -20.70 -15.99
CA HIS A 376 -20.55 -21.48 -16.74
C HIS A 376 -20.22 -20.72 -18.01
N VAL A 377 -18.94 -20.46 -18.23
CA VAL A 377 -18.44 -19.79 -19.42
C VAL A 377 -17.42 -20.68 -20.08
N PHE A 378 -17.56 -20.83 -21.37
CA PHE A 378 -16.65 -21.59 -22.19
C PHE A 378 -15.79 -20.62 -22.99
N PHE A 379 -14.53 -21.00 -23.16
CA PHE A 379 -13.51 -20.25 -23.84
C PHE A 379 -12.86 -21.16 -24.87
N ARG A 380 -12.68 -20.66 -26.09
CA ARG A 380 -11.76 -21.24 -27.07
C ARG A 380 -10.53 -20.37 -27.14
N PHE A 381 -9.37 -20.99 -27.03
CA PHE A 381 -8.10 -20.32 -27.21
C PHE A 381 -7.50 -20.62 -28.58
N GLN A 382 -6.86 -19.62 -29.17
CA GLN A 382 -6.12 -19.66 -30.42
C GLN A 382 -4.88 -18.76 -30.32
N GLY A 383 -3.71 -19.29 -30.66
CA GLY A 383 -2.42 -18.62 -30.48
C GLY A 383 -2.19 -18.18 -29.03
N GLY A 384 -2.68 -18.97 -28.07
CA GLY A 384 -2.63 -18.66 -26.63
C GLY A 384 -3.46 -17.46 -26.16
N LYS A 385 -4.40 -16.99 -26.98
CA LYS A 385 -5.37 -15.95 -26.62
C LYS A 385 -6.79 -16.47 -26.72
N ILE A 386 -7.69 -15.90 -25.94
CA ILE A 386 -9.13 -16.18 -25.99
C ILE A 386 -9.69 -15.67 -27.32
N ALA A 387 -10.12 -16.58 -28.19
CA ALA A 387 -10.68 -16.28 -29.50
C ALA A 387 -12.21 -16.38 -29.52
N GLU A 388 -12.80 -17.24 -28.68
CA GLU A 388 -14.25 -17.34 -28.56
C GLU A 388 -14.66 -17.48 -27.10
N ILE A 389 -15.79 -16.88 -26.75
CA ILE A 389 -16.36 -16.89 -25.41
C ILE A 389 -17.86 -17.10 -25.53
N TRP A 390 -18.41 -18.08 -24.82
CA TRP A 390 -19.85 -18.30 -24.80
C TRP A 390 -20.32 -18.70 -23.40
N PRO A 391 -21.14 -17.86 -22.75
CA PRO A 391 -21.76 -18.21 -21.48
C PRO A 391 -22.90 -19.21 -21.70
N LEU A 392 -23.11 -20.11 -20.73
CA LEU A 392 -24.22 -21.06 -20.75
C LEU A 392 -25.58 -20.36 -20.56
N ILE A 393 -25.58 -19.23 -19.83
CA ILE A 393 -26.78 -18.42 -19.60
C ILE A 393 -26.64 -17.16 -20.48
N ALA A 394 -27.32 -17.16 -21.63
CA ALA A 394 -27.49 -15.93 -22.40
C ALA A 394 -28.45 -15.02 -21.63
N TRP A 395 -27.99 -13.82 -21.24
CA TRP A 395 -28.87 -12.79 -20.69
C TRP A 395 -29.92 -12.47 -21.77
N PRO A 396 -31.23 -12.61 -21.48
CA PRO A 396 -32.24 -12.21 -22.45
C PRO A 396 -32.11 -10.70 -22.68
N GLU A 397 -31.92 -10.31 -23.94
CA GLU A 397 -32.02 -8.91 -24.35
C GLU A 397 -33.37 -8.36 -23.87
N LYS A 398 -33.34 -7.24 -23.15
CA LYS A 398 -34.52 -6.44 -22.85
C LYS A 398 -34.41 -5.12 -23.59
#